data_AF-A0A378A8A6-F1
#
_entry.id   AF-A0A378A8A6-F1
#
_cell.length_a   1.000
_cell.length_b   1.000
_cell.length_c   1.000
_cell.angle_alpha   90.00
_cell.angle_beta   90.00
_cell.angle_gamma   90.00
#
_symmetry.space_group_name_H-M   'P 1'
#
loop_
_entity.id
_entity.type
_entity.pdbx_description
1 polymer ?
#
loop_
_entity_poly.entity_id
_entity_poly.type
_entity_poly.pdbx_seq_one_letter_code
_entity_poly.pdbx_strand_id
1 'polypeptide(L)'
;MMTVIEPPSALSSPQRRSQVLLMFYLPGQSVTTERLGRINLVDETTARQDIEETGREIQRYHRLPLQSQVDGSYRIEGAALDQRLCLLHALRRGLRLCPQFVNHHFTPALKTQLKQEGIARTLYDDTNLQALVNRCARALNRQFDCRDVQFLRLYLQYCLLEHHRGYSPDFNEEQQRWAQTAAEFTLAQEIVRHWQRRVGAPPMSENLFSSRCCLCCSKPPTRSATVTRTIAACGWLSPA
;
A
#
# COMPACT_ATOMS: atom_id res chain seq x y z
N MET A 1 -15.84 -7.57 44.24
CA MET A 1 -15.97 -7.69 42.77
C MET A 1 -15.36 -6.45 42.14
N MET A 2 -14.19 -6.56 41.51
CA MET A 2 -13.60 -5.47 40.74
C MET A 2 -14.28 -5.41 39.37
N THR A 3 -14.96 -4.30 39.09
CA THR A 3 -15.39 -3.94 37.74
C THR A 3 -14.14 -3.49 36.98
N VAL A 4 -13.57 -4.40 36.18
CA VAL A 4 -12.59 -4.07 35.15
C VAL A 4 -13.31 -3.16 34.15
N ILE A 5 -12.99 -1.87 34.16
CA ILE A 5 -13.40 -0.94 33.10
C ILE A 5 -12.46 -1.22 31.94
N GLU A 6 -12.79 -2.22 31.12
CA GLU A 6 -12.19 -2.33 29.79
C GLU A 6 -12.60 -1.07 29.02
N PRO A 7 -11.66 -0.22 28.55
CA PRO A 7 -12.03 0.79 27.59
C PRO A 7 -12.53 0.02 26.35
N PRO A 8 -13.79 0.25 25.89
CA PRO A 8 -14.23 -0.38 24.68
C PRO A 8 -13.38 0.20 23.56
N SER A 9 -12.56 -0.63 22.93
CA SER A 9 -12.06 -0.31 21.61
C SER A 9 -13.28 0.01 20.74
N ALA A 10 -13.48 1.28 20.39
CA ALA A 10 -14.59 1.74 19.54
C ALA A 10 -14.55 1.08 18.14
N LEU A 11 -13.44 0.43 17.79
CA LEU A 11 -13.20 -0.27 16.55
C LEU A 11 -13.50 -1.77 16.66
N SER A 12 -14.15 -2.32 15.64
CA SER A 12 -14.27 -3.78 15.50
C SER A 12 -12.89 -4.43 15.27
N SER A 13 -12.72 -5.71 15.63
CA SER A 13 -11.46 -6.44 15.41
C SER A 13 -10.97 -6.39 13.95
N PRO A 14 -11.83 -6.52 12.91
CA PRO A 14 -11.41 -6.34 11.52
C PRO A 14 -10.87 -4.94 11.19
N GLN A 15 -11.40 -3.89 11.82
CA GLN A 15 -10.92 -2.52 11.67
C GLN A 15 -9.57 -2.33 12.34
N ARG A 16 -9.40 -2.81 13.58
CA ARG A 16 -8.11 -2.75 14.28
C ARG A 16 -7.01 -3.45 13.50
N ARG A 17 -7.24 -4.70 13.07
CA ARG A 17 -6.28 -5.43 12.22
C ARG A 17 -5.97 -4.73 10.91
N SER A 18 -6.96 -4.06 10.30
CA SER A 18 -6.72 -3.26 9.09
C SER A 18 -5.86 -2.02 9.36
N GLN A 19 -6.01 -1.39 10.53
CA GLN A 19 -5.16 -0.28 10.96
C GLN A 19 -3.74 -0.76 11.29
N VAL A 20 -3.60 -1.86 12.04
CA VAL A 20 -2.30 -2.49 12.35
C VAL A 20 -1.53 -2.79 11.06
N LEU A 21 -2.19 -3.40 10.07
CA LEU A 21 -1.59 -3.70 8.78
C LEU A 21 -1.07 -2.42 8.08
N LEU A 22 -1.84 -1.34 8.07
CA LEU A 22 -1.41 -0.07 7.49
C LEU A 22 -0.32 0.63 8.30
N MET A 23 -0.27 0.43 9.62
CA MET A 23 0.78 0.98 10.47
C MET A 23 2.16 0.45 10.11
N PHE A 24 2.28 -0.82 9.68
CA PHE A 24 3.53 -1.37 9.18
C PHE A 24 4.06 -0.68 7.92
N TYR A 25 3.18 -0.01 7.17
CA TYR A 25 3.54 0.74 5.97
C TYR A 25 3.56 2.25 6.21
N LEU A 26 3.45 2.72 7.46
CA LEU A 26 3.62 4.14 7.77
C LEU A 26 5.10 4.52 7.62
N PRO A 27 5.44 5.42 6.68
CA PRO A 27 6.84 5.75 6.45
C PRO A 27 7.45 6.49 7.65
N GLY A 28 8.67 6.11 8.01
CA GLY A 28 9.45 6.75 9.10
C GLY A 28 8.96 6.39 10.50
N GLN A 29 8.21 5.30 10.66
CA GLN A 29 7.57 4.93 11.92
C GLN A 29 7.76 3.45 12.25
N SER A 30 8.35 3.17 13.42
CA SER A 30 8.36 1.82 13.98
C SER A 30 7.00 1.46 14.58
N VAL A 31 6.59 0.20 14.41
CA VAL A 31 5.37 -0.36 15.01
C VAL A 31 5.74 -1.07 16.31
N THR A 32 5.20 -0.60 17.43
CA THR A 32 5.36 -1.22 18.75
C THR A 32 3.98 -1.51 19.36
N THR A 33 3.91 -2.42 20.33
CA THR A 33 2.68 -2.70 21.08
C THR A 33 2.13 -1.45 21.76
N GLU A 34 2.99 -0.65 22.39
CA GLU A 34 2.62 0.61 23.05
C GLU A 34 1.96 1.59 22.07
N ARG A 35 2.58 1.79 20.90
CA ARG A 35 2.05 2.70 19.89
C ARG A 35 0.69 2.23 19.37
N LEU A 36 0.55 0.92 19.14
CA LEU A 36 -0.71 0.32 18.72
C LEU A 36 -1.80 0.49 19.77
N GLY A 37 -1.48 0.22 21.04
CA GLY A 37 -2.38 0.44 22.16
C GLY A 37 -2.87 1.88 22.22
N ARG A 38 -1.97 2.86 22.03
CA ARG A 38 -2.32 4.29 22.02
C ARG A 38 -3.21 4.70 20.85
N ILE A 39 -2.97 4.17 19.64
CA ILE A 39 -3.73 4.53 18.43
C ILE A 39 -5.10 3.85 18.43
N ASN A 40 -5.15 2.57 18.79
CA ASN A 40 -6.39 1.78 18.75
C ASN A 40 -7.19 1.84 20.06
N LEU A 41 -6.66 2.51 21.10
CA LEU A 41 -7.23 2.59 22.44
C LEU A 41 -7.49 1.19 23.04
N VAL A 42 -6.49 0.32 22.94
CA VAL A 42 -6.51 -1.05 23.46
C VAL A 42 -5.40 -1.26 24.48
N ASP A 43 -5.60 -2.22 25.38
CA ASP A 43 -4.56 -2.68 26.28
C ASP A 43 -3.45 -3.42 25.52
N GLU A 44 -2.32 -3.63 26.21
CA GLU A 44 -1.13 -4.25 25.63
C GLU A 44 -1.37 -5.69 25.16
N THR A 45 -2.22 -6.46 25.86
CA THR A 45 -2.50 -7.86 25.51
C THR A 45 -3.30 -7.95 24.21
N THR A 46 -4.32 -7.10 24.07
CA THR A 46 -5.09 -6.96 22.82
C THR A 46 -4.21 -6.43 21.68
N ALA A 47 -3.35 -5.44 21.94
CA ALA A 47 -2.43 -4.93 20.93
C ALA A 47 -1.49 -6.03 20.40
N ARG A 48 -0.91 -6.83 21.30
CA ARG A 48 -0.06 -7.97 20.92
C ARG A 48 -0.83 -9.02 20.13
N GLN A 49 -2.05 -9.35 20.54
CA GLN A 49 -2.89 -10.29 19.81
C GLN A 49 -3.22 -9.78 18.39
N ASP A 50 -3.58 -8.50 18.24
CA ASP A 50 -3.85 -7.88 16.95
C ASP A 50 -2.62 -7.93 16.03
N ILE A 51 -1.40 -7.75 16.57
CA ILE A 51 -0.13 -7.90 15.83
C ILE A 51 0.05 -9.36 15.37
N GLU A 52 -0.10 -10.33 16.28
CA GLU A 52 0.10 -11.75 15.96
C GLU A 52 -0.92 -12.27 14.94
N GLU A 53 -2.18 -11.84 15.04
CA GLU A 53 -3.22 -12.14 14.06
C GLU A 53 -2.91 -11.51 12.70
N THR A 54 -2.49 -10.24 12.68
CA THR A 54 -2.09 -9.53 11.47
C THR A 54 -0.86 -10.18 10.82
N GLY A 55 0.13 -10.58 11.61
CA GLY A 55 1.32 -11.30 11.14
C GLY A 55 0.97 -12.65 10.51
N ARG A 56 0.07 -13.43 11.13
CA ARG A 56 -0.44 -14.68 10.54
C ARG A 56 -1.20 -14.46 9.24
N GLU A 57 -2.00 -13.39 9.17
CA GLU A 57 -2.73 -13.00 7.96
C GLU A 57 -1.76 -12.67 6.81
N ILE A 58 -0.79 -11.79 7.07
CA ILE A 58 0.21 -11.36 6.09
C ILE A 58 1.08 -12.53 5.63
N GLN A 59 1.55 -13.38 6.55
CA GLN A 59 2.34 -14.56 6.20
C GLN A 59 1.55 -15.53 5.32
N ARG A 60 0.26 -15.75 5.61
CA ARG A 60 -0.59 -16.67 4.85
C ARG A 60 -0.89 -16.19 3.44
N TYR A 61 -1.21 -14.90 3.28
CA TYR A 61 -1.66 -14.36 1.99
C TYR A 61 -0.53 -13.77 1.14
N HIS A 62 0.54 -13.28 1.75
CA HIS A 62 1.62 -12.58 1.07
C HIS A 62 3.00 -13.22 1.29
N ARG A 63 3.11 -14.29 2.09
CA ARG A 63 4.40 -14.95 2.41
C ARG A 63 5.44 -14.02 3.03
N LEU A 64 4.96 -12.99 3.71
CA LEU A 64 5.78 -11.99 4.37
C LEU A 64 5.82 -12.28 5.88
N PRO A 65 6.96 -12.70 6.44
CA PRO A 65 7.07 -12.90 7.87
C PRO A 65 7.09 -11.57 8.61
N LEU A 66 6.49 -11.58 9.81
CA LEU A 66 6.59 -10.47 10.75
C LEU A 66 7.68 -10.80 11.78
N GLN A 67 8.70 -9.95 11.89
CA GLN A 67 9.79 -10.12 12.85
C GLN A 67 9.72 -9.09 13.98
N SER A 68 9.89 -9.55 15.21
CA SER A 68 10.15 -8.70 16.37
C SER A 68 11.63 -8.36 16.45
N GLN A 69 11.93 -7.07 16.62
CA GLN A 69 13.28 -6.53 16.75
C GLN A 69 13.68 -6.40 18.23
N VAL A 70 14.98 -6.25 18.50
CA VAL A 70 15.52 -6.12 19.87
C VAL A 70 15.00 -4.87 20.58
N ASP A 71 14.66 -3.82 19.83
CA ASP A 71 14.07 -2.57 20.34
C ASP A 71 12.57 -2.68 20.67
N GLY A 72 11.98 -3.88 20.55
CA GLY A 72 10.55 -4.13 20.77
C GLY A 72 9.65 -3.71 19.60
N SER A 73 10.23 -3.29 18.47
CA SER A 73 9.47 -2.98 17.26
C SER A 73 9.20 -4.23 16.42
N TYR A 74 8.16 -4.16 15.60
CA TYR A 74 7.79 -5.21 14.65
C TYR A 74 8.00 -4.70 13.23
N ARG A 75 8.56 -5.53 12.35
CA ARG A 75 8.81 -5.22 10.94
C ARG A 75 8.36 -6.34 10.03
N ILE A 76 7.83 -5.96 8.88
CA ILE A 76 7.53 -6.89 7.79
C ILE A 76 8.82 -7.12 7.02
N GLU A 77 9.14 -8.39 6.78
CA GLU A 77 10.28 -8.79 5.95
C GLU A 77 9.84 -9.58 4.72
N GLY A 78 10.70 -9.63 3.72
CA GLY A 78 10.49 -10.37 2.47
C GLY A 78 10.65 -9.49 1.24
N ALA A 79 10.36 -10.06 0.07
CA ALA A 79 10.60 -9.40 -1.20
C ALA A 79 9.78 -8.11 -1.32
N ALA A 80 10.40 -7.06 -1.87
CA ALA A 80 9.74 -5.76 -2.06
C ALA A 80 8.45 -5.89 -2.89
N LEU A 81 8.39 -6.84 -3.85
CA LEU A 81 7.18 -7.09 -4.64
C LEU A 81 6.01 -7.56 -3.77
N ASP A 82 6.26 -8.52 -2.89
CA ASP A 82 5.24 -9.07 -2.00
C ASP A 82 4.77 -8.00 -1.02
N GLN A 83 5.68 -7.15 -0.52
CA GLN A 83 5.34 -5.99 0.31
C GLN A 83 4.44 -5.00 -0.44
N ARG A 84 4.71 -4.71 -1.73
CA ARG A 84 3.83 -3.85 -2.54
C ARG A 84 2.45 -4.44 -2.74
N LEU A 85 2.35 -5.73 -3.02
CA LEU A 85 1.07 -6.42 -3.17
C LEU A 85 0.29 -6.42 -1.86
N CYS A 86 0.96 -6.60 -0.74
CA CYS A 86 0.38 -6.54 0.59
C CYS A 86 -0.14 -5.12 0.90
N LEU A 87 0.65 -4.07 0.63
CA LEU A 87 0.19 -2.69 0.78
C LEU A 87 -1.02 -2.37 -0.12
N LEU A 88 -1.00 -2.82 -1.36
CA LEU A 88 -2.13 -2.62 -2.28
C LEU A 88 -3.42 -3.19 -1.69
N HIS A 89 -3.35 -4.41 -1.13
CA HIS A 89 -4.48 -5.02 -0.42
C HIS A 89 -4.86 -4.23 0.84
N ALA A 90 -3.87 -3.85 1.65
CA ALA A 90 -4.04 -3.11 2.89
C ALA A 90 -4.74 -1.76 2.69
N LEU A 91 -4.31 -0.97 1.69
CA LEU A 91 -4.88 0.33 1.40
C LEU A 91 -6.32 0.23 0.93
N ARG A 92 -6.63 -0.71 0.03
CA ARG A 92 -8.02 -0.93 -0.41
C ARG A 92 -8.92 -1.35 0.75
N ARG A 93 -8.44 -2.27 1.58
CA ARG A 93 -9.15 -2.70 2.79
C ARG A 93 -9.33 -1.54 3.77
N GLY A 94 -8.29 -0.75 4.00
CA GLY A 94 -8.29 0.37 4.96
C GLY A 94 -9.18 1.53 4.54
N LEU A 95 -9.19 1.89 3.25
CA LEU A 95 -10.12 2.91 2.72
C LEU A 95 -11.58 2.50 2.88
N ARG A 96 -11.88 1.20 2.94
CA ARG A 96 -13.23 0.67 3.19
C ARG A 96 -13.56 0.58 4.69
N LEU A 97 -12.64 0.07 5.51
CA LEU A 97 -12.91 -0.27 6.91
C LEU A 97 -12.53 0.83 7.91
N CYS A 98 -11.46 1.57 7.63
CA CYS A 98 -10.90 2.60 8.51
C CYS A 98 -10.47 3.87 7.73
N PRO A 99 -11.38 4.51 6.98
CA PRO A 99 -11.04 5.69 6.15
C PRO A 99 -10.50 6.86 6.97
N GLN A 100 -10.97 7.02 8.22
CA GLN A 100 -10.46 8.05 9.12
C GLN A 100 -8.97 7.86 9.43
N PHE A 101 -8.52 6.62 9.64
CA PHE A 101 -7.11 6.34 9.88
C PHE A 101 -6.25 6.67 8.65
N VAL A 102 -6.73 6.32 7.46
CA VAL A 102 -6.04 6.63 6.20
C VAL A 102 -5.91 8.15 6.01
N ASN A 103 -6.98 8.90 6.29
CA ASN A 103 -7.02 10.35 6.09
C ASN A 103 -6.21 11.13 7.14
N HIS A 104 -6.25 10.73 8.41
CA HIS A 104 -5.64 11.49 9.51
C HIS A 104 -4.24 11.01 9.90
N HIS A 105 -3.88 9.76 9.63
CA HIS A 105 -2.56 9.22 9.98
C HIS A 105 -1.74 8.86 8.75
N PHE A 106 -2.27 8.02 7.86
CA PHE A 106 -1.48 7.50 6.73
C PHE A 106 -1.13 8.59 5.71
N THR A 107 -2.12 9.32 5.23
CA THR A 107 -1.93 10.37 4.21
C THR A 107 -1.00 11.49 4.70
N PRO A 108 -1.17 12.04 5.91
CA PRO A 108 -0.28 13.08 6.41
C PRO A 108 1.14 12.58 6.66
N ALA A 109 1.31 11.37 7.20
CA ALA A 109 2.63 10.77 7.40
C ALA A 109 3.38 10.61 6.06
N LEU A 110 2.68 10.08 5.04
CA LEU A 110 3.25 9.91 3.70
C LEU A 110 3.66 11.25 3.08
N LYS A 111 2.79 12.27 3.12
CA LYS A 111 3.10 13.60 2.58
C LYS A 111 4.25 14.29 3.33
N THR A 112 4.34 14.09 4.65
CA THR A 112 5.42 14.62 5.47
C THR A 112 6.76 13.99 5.09
N GLN A 113 6.78 12.67 4.91
CA GLN A 113 7.98 11.94 4.51
C GLN A 113 8.42 12.30 3.09
N LEU A 114 7.50 12.40 2.13
CA LEU A 114 7.79 12.89 0.77
C LEU A 114 8.45 14.29 0.79
N LYS A 115 7.98 15.18 1.67
CA LYS A 115 8.55 16.52 1.85
C LYS A 115 9.94 16.46 2.49
N GLN A 116 10.14 15.60 3.49
CA GLN A 116 11.41 15.44 4.20
C GLN A 116 12.53 14.89 3.29
N GLU A 117 12.17 13.99 2.38
CA GLU A 117 13.08 13.43 1.37
C GLU A 117 13.40 14.42 0.23
N GLY A 118 12.85 15.63 0.25
CA GLY A 118 13.12 16.66 -0.75
C GLY A 118 12.48 16.42 -2.11
N ILE A 119 11.50 15.51 -2.21
CA ILE A 119 10.82 15.21 -3.47
C ILE A 119 10.01 16.44 -3.90
N ALA A 120 10.08 16.78 -5.19
CA ALA A 120 9.37 17.94 -5.71
C ALA A 120 7.84 17.80 -5.54
N ARG A 121 7.20 18.80 -4.90
CA ARG A 121 5.75 18.81 -4.62
C ARG A 121 4.89 18.54 -5.85
N THR A 122 5.34 18.99 -7.02
CA THR A 122 4.66 18.78 -8.31
C THR A 122 4.50 17.31 -8.70
N LEU A 123 5.24 16.39 -8.08
CA LEU A 123 5.16 14.96 -8.37
C LEU A 123 4.06 14.26 -7.57
N TYR A 124 3.71 14.81 -6.40
CA TYR A 124 2.82 14.16 -5.44
C TYR A 124 1.66 15.04 -4.97
N ASP A 125 1.50 16.26 -5.49
CA ASP A 125 0.36 17.10 -5.16
C ASP A 125 -0.95 16.48 -5.67
N ASP A 126 -2.01 16.79 -4.94
CA ASP A 126 -3.32 16.20 -5.15
C ASP A 126 -3.89 16.52 -6.53
N THR A 127 -3.65 17.73 -7.05
CA THR A 127 -4.17 18.19 -8.34
C THR A 127 -3.49 17.48 -9.51
N ASN A 128 -2.16 17.41 -9.53
CA ASN A 128 -1.43 16.73 -10.60
C ASN A 128 -1.71 15.23 -10.60
N LEU A 129 -1.74 14.58 -9.43
CA LEU A 129 -2.07 13.16 -9.35
C LEU A 129 -3.52 12.88 -9.75
N GLN A 130 -4.46 13.77 -9.41
CA GLN A 130 -5.85 13.66 -9.88
C GLN A 130 -5.93 13.73 -11.41
N ALA A 131 -5.24 14.68 -12.03
CA ALA A 131 -5.19 14.81 -13.48
C ALA A 131 -4.56 13.58 -14.15
N LEU A 132 -3.48 13.04 -13.55
CA LEU A 132 -2.82 11.82 -13.99
C LEU A 132 -3.77 10.60 -13.95
N VAL A 133 -4.49 10.40 -12.83
CA VAL A 133 -5.45 9.31 -12.69
C VAL A 133 -6.60 9.46 -13.67
N ASN A 134 -7.14 10.66 -13.85
CA ASN A 134 -8.20 10.92 -14.83
C ASN A 134 -7.75 10.63 -16.27
N ARG A 135 -6.49 10.95 -16.61
CA ARG A 135 -5.90 10.58 -17.91
C ARG A 135 -5.81 9.06 -18.06
N CYS A 136 -5.36 8.35 -17.03
CA CYS A 136 -5.29 6.89 -17.05
C CYS A 136 -6.68 6.27 -17.22
N ALA A 137 -7.70 6.81 -16.55
CA ALA A 137 -9.08 6.37 -16.67
C ALA A 137 -9.58 6.44 -18.13
N ARG A 138 -9.35 7.59 -18.78
CA ARG A 138 -9.71 7.80 -20.19
C ARG A 138 -8.97 6.86 -21.12
N ALA A 139 -7.67 6.69 -20.91
CA ALA A 139 -6.86 5.83 -21.76
C ALA A 139 -7.19 4.33 -21.62
N LEU A 140 -7.63 3.89 -20.43
CA LEU A 140 -8.15 2.53 -20.22
C LEU A 140 -9.61 2.36 -20.62
N ASN A 141 -10.30 3.43 -21.02
CA ASN A 141 -11.74 3.46 -21.18
C ASN A 141 -12.49 2.93 -19.94
N ARG A 142 -12.01 3.30 -18.73
CA ARG A 142 -12.56 2.91 -17.43
C ARG A 142 -13.03 4.13 -16.65
N GLN A 143 -14.05 3.93 -15.81
CA GLN A 143 -14.48 4.91 -14.82
C GLN A 143 -13.95 4.47 -13.45
N PHE A 144 -13.31 5.38 -12.73
CA PHE A 144 -12.87 5.16 -11.35
C PHE A 144 -13.78 5.93 -10.41
N ASP A 145 -14.21 5.29 -9.32
CA ASP A 145 -14.96 5.97 -8.28
C ASP A 145 -14.05 6.87 -7.43
N CYS A 146 -14.62 7.64 -6.50
CA CYS A 146 -13.84 8.53 -5.65
C CYS A 146 -12.82 7.78 -4.76
N ARG A 147 -13.12 6.54 -4.37
CA ARG A 147 -12.28 5.71 -3.50
C ARG A 147 -11.11 5.13 -4.29
N ASP A 148 -11.34 4.67 -5.51
CA ASP A 148 -10.30 4.19 -6.42
C ASP A 148 -9.31 5.28 -6.77
N VAL A 149 -9.82 6.48 -7.05
CA VAL A 149 -8.99 7.66 -7.30
C VAL A 149 -8.14 7.97 -6.06
N GLN A 150 -8.73 7.97 -4.87
CA GLN A 150 -7.99 8.19 -3.62
C GLN A 150 -6.92 7.11 -3.40
N PHE A 151 -7.29 5.85 -3.60
CA PHE A 151 -6.39 4.70 -3.53
C PHE A 151 -5.19 4.87 -4.47
N LEU A 152 -5.44 5.11 -5.76
CA LEU A 152 -4.40 5.25 -6.78
C LEU A 152 -3.46 6.41 -6.44
N ARG A 153 -4.00 7.54 -5.97
CA ARG A 153 -3.18 8.69 -5.55
C ARG A 153 -2.26 8.33 -4.39
N LEU A 154 -2.78 7.74 -3.32
CA LEU A 154 -1.98 7.33 -2.17
C LEU A 154 -0.94 6.27 -2.52
N TYR A 155 -1.33 5.30 -3.35
CA TYR A 155 -0.43 4.25 -3.77
C TYR A 155 0.71 4.78 -4.65
N LEU A 156 0.42 5.67 -5.60
CA LEU A 156 1.45 6.33 -6.42
C LEU A 156 2.41 7.18 -5.58
N GLN A 157 1.91 7.92 -4.59
CA GLN A 157 2.72 8.66 -3.62
C GLN A 157 3.67 7.74 -2.85
N TYR A 158 3.17 6.60 -2.39
CA TYR A 158 3.97 5.63 -1.66
C TYR A 158 5.01 4.95 -2.57
N CYS A 159 4.65 4.64 -3.82
CA CYS A 159 5.59 4.15 -4.83
C CYS A 159 6.73 5.14 -5.07
N LEU A 160 6.41 6.43 -5.21
CA LEU A 160 7.39 7.49 -5.40
C LEU A 160 8.36 7.60 -4.21
N LEU A 161 7.86 7.58 -2.97
CA LEU A 161 8.68 7.69 -1.76
C LEU A 161 9.70 6.55 -1.67
N GLU A 162 9.22 5.33 -1.73
CA GLU A 162 10.07 4.15 -1.57
C GLU A 162 11.05 3.99 -2.72
N HIS A 163 10.66 4.43 -3.93
CA HIS A 163 11.56 4.47 -5.05
C HIS A 163 12.72 5.45 -4.84
N HIS A 164 12.45 6.63 -4.28
CA HIS A 164 13.48 7.59 -3.88
C HIS A 164 14.46 6.99 -2.87
N ARG A 165 13.98 6.10 -1.99
CA ARG A 165 14.79 5.37 -1.01
C ARG A 165 15.55 4.16 -1.57
N GLY A 166 15.39 3.85 -2.85
CA GLY A 166 15.98 2.66 -3.48
C GLY A 166 15.20 1.35 -3.24
N TYR A 167 14.09 1.37 -2.51
CA TYR A 167 13.24 0.20 -2.25
C TYR A 167 12.26 -0.03 -3.42
N SER A 168 12.80 -0.56 -4.52
CA SER A 168 12.03 -0.89 -5.71
C SER A 168 11.93 -2.41 -5.89
N PRO A 169 10.76 -2.95 -6.28
CA PRO A 169 10.63 -4.39 -6.47
C PRO A 169 11.31 -4.85 -7.76
N ASP A 170 11.95 -6.01 -7.68
CA ASP A 170 12.53 -6.70 -8.82
C ASP A 170 11.50 -7.63 -9.46
N PHE A 171 11.55 -7.72 -10.78
CA PHE A 171 10.66 -8.56 -11.58
C PHE A 171 11.51 -9.55 -12.35
N ASN A 172 11.15 -10.82 -12.28
CA ASN A 172 11.72 -11.83 -13.15
C ASN A 172 11.21 -11.67 -14.60
N GLU A 173 11.82 -12.37 -15.55
CA GLU A 173 11.47 -12.25 -16.97
C GLU A 173 10.00 -12.58 -17.25
N GLU A 174 9.44 -13.60 -16.61
CA GLU A 174 8.04 -13.98 -16.79
C GLU A 174 7.09 -12.87 -16.34
N GLN A 175 7.36 -12.27 -15.19
CA GLN A 175 6.58 -11.16 -14.64
C GLN A 175 6.70 -9.91 -15.52
N GLN A 176 7.89 -9.65 -16.09
CA GLN A 176 8.09 -8.55 -17.03
C GLN A 176 7.31 -8.78 -18.33
N ARG A 177 7.40 -9.97 -18.93
CA ARG A 177 6.64 -10.33 -20.14
C ARG A 177 5.15 -10.21 -19.90
N TRP A 178 4.66 -10.73 -18.77
CA TRP A 178 3.26 -10.58 -18.39
C TRP A 178 2.87 -9.11 -18.25
N ALA A 179 3.67 -8.30 -17.55
CA ALA A 179 3.35 -6.89 -17.36
C ALA A 179 3.25 -6.18 -18.72
N GLN A 180 4.17 -6.45 -19.65
CA GLN A 180 4.16 -5.87 -20.99
C GLN A 180 2.92 -6.21 -21.82
N THR A 181 2.24 -7.32 -21.54
CA THR A 181 0.98 -7.68 -22.22
C THR A 181 -0.23 -6.89 -21.70
N ALA A 182 -0.12 -6.23 -20.54
CA ALA A 182 -1.22 -5.50 -19.94
C ALA A 182 -1.38 -4.10 -20.56
N ALA A 183 -2.62 -3.69 -20.88
CA ALA A 183 -2.91 -2.35 -21.38
C ALA A 183 -2.46 -1.26 -20.39
N GLU A 184 -2.47 -1.59 -19.10
CA GLU A 184 -2.02 -0.73 -18.02
C GLU A 184 -0.50 -0.45 -18.04
N PHE A 185 0.30 -1.26 -18.74
CA PHE A 185 1.76 -1.11 -18.78
C PHE A 185 2.20 0.11 -19.56
N THR A 186 1.55 0.35 -20.70
CA THR A 186 1.77 1.56 -21.51
C THR A 186 1.45 2.81 -20.69
N LEU A 187 0.43 2.76 -19.83
CA LEU A 187 0.09 3.90 -18.98
C LEU A 187 1.07 4.08 -17.83
N ALA A 188 1.51 2.98 -17.23
CA ALA A 188 2.59 3.02 -16.28
C ALA A 188 3.82 3.71 -16.88
N GLN A 189 4.22 3.36 -18.13
CA GLN A 189 5.29 4.05 -18.88
C GLN A 189 5.05 5.56 -19.01
N GLU A 190 3.82 5.99 -19.29
CA GLU A 190 3.52 7.43 -19.36
C GLU A 190 3.71 8.15 -18.02
N ILE A 191 3.30 7.52 -16.92
CA ILE A 191 3.48 8.04 -15.55
C ILE A 191 4.98 8.17 -15.25
N VAL A 192 5.75 7.12 -15.54
CA VAL A 192 7.21 7.09 -15.37
C VAL A 192 7.85 8.28 -16.10
N ARG A 193 7.53 8.43 -17.39
CA ARG A 193 8.07 9.49 -18.24
C ARG A 193 7.65 10.88 -17.75
N HIS A 194 6.47 11.01 -17.17
CA HIS A 194 6.02 12.27 -16.57
C HIS A 194 6.86 12.63 -15.34
N TRP A 195 7.15 11.67 -14.46
CA TRP A 195 7.98 11.88 -13.29
C TRP A 195 9.45 12.13 -13.65
N GLN A 196 10.03 11.35 -14.56
CA GLN A 196 11.42 11.53 -15.01
C GLN A 196 11.68 12.93 -15.58
N ARG A 197 10.77 13.43 -16.43
CA ARG A 197 10.85 14.79 -17.00
C ARG A 197 10.90 15.89 -15.94
N ARG A 198 10.33 15.66 -14.76
CA ARG A 198 10.27 16.61 -13.65
C ARG A 198 11.39 16.43 -12.62
N VAL A 199 11.96 15.23 -12.52
CA VAL A 199 13.05 14.91 -11.57
C VAL A 199 14.44 15.20 -12.17
N GLY A 200 14.58 15.26 -13.49
CA GLY A 200 15.87 15.52 -14.15
C GLY A 200 16.91 14.40 -13.98
N ALA A 201 16.51 13.26 -13.40
CA ALA A 201 17.34 12.09 -13.20
C ALA A 201 17.55 11.32 -14.53
N PRO A 202 18.69 10.60 -14.68
CA PRO A 202 18.90 9.73 -15.83
C PRO A 202 17.75 8.72 -15.98
N PRO A 203 17.47 8.25 -17.21
CA PRO A 203 16.38 7.33 -17.46
C PRO A 203 16.64 6.03 -16.70
N MET A 204 16.05 5.92 -15.51
CA MET A 204 15.82 4.63 -14.86
C MET A 204 15.25 3.71 -15.92
N SER A 205 15.79 2.50 -16.05
CA SER A 205 15.38 1.51 -17.03
C SER A 205 13.86 1.53 -17.17
N GLU A 206 13.34 2.14 -18.25
CA GLU A 206 11.93 2.54 -18.39
C GLU A 206 11.00 1.33 -18.17
N ASN A 207 11.49 0.14 -18.51
CA ASN A 207 10.78 -1.13 -18.41
C ASN A 207 10.49 -1.59 -16.98
N LEU A 208 11.38 -1.31 -16.02
CA LEU A 208 11.21 -1.78 -14.64
C LEU A 208 10.25 -0.89 -13.86
N PHE A 209 10.32 0.44 -13.99
CA PHE A 209 9.39 1.33 -13.31
C PHE A 209 7.95 1.24 -13.87
N SER A 210 7.83 0.86 -15.14
CA SER A 210 6.55 0.67 -15.79
C SER A 210 5.88 -0.64 -15.39
N SER A 211 6.62 -1.77 -15.28
CA SER A 211 6.05 -2.99 -14.69
C SER A 211 5.65 -2.76 -13.23
N ARG A 212 6.42 -1.93 -12.49
CA ARG A 212 6.17 -1.52 -11.10
C ARG A 212 4.86 -0.76 -10.91
N CYS A 213 4.57 0.21 -11.78
CA CYS A 213 3.30 0.94 -11.76
C CYS A 213 2.14 0.15 -12.41
N CYS A 214 2.42 -0.84 -13.26
CA CYS A 214 1.38 -1.69 -13.85
C CYS A 214 0.60 -2.49 -12.79
N LEU A 215 1.25 -2.85 -11.68
CA LEU A 215 0.60 -3.44 -10.50
C LEU A 215 -0.48 -2.54 -9.88
N CYS A 216 -0.40 -1.21 -10.05
CA CYS A 216 -1.44 -0.28 -9.59
C CYS A 216 -2.80 -0.57 -10.24
N CYS A 217 -2.78 -1.10 -11.47
CA CYS A 217 -3.93 -1.09 -12.38
C CYS A 217 -4.32 -2.50 -12.87
N SER A 218 -3.45 -3.52 -12.73
CA SER A 218 -3.69 -4.91 -13.17
C SER A 218 -3.54 -5.93 -12.03
N LYS A 219 -4.26 -7.05 -12.09
CA LYS A 219 -4.09 -8.19 -11.15
C LYS A 219 -2.77 -8.90 -11.44
N PRO A 220 -1.87 -9.16 -10.47
CA PRO A 220 -0.61 -9.84 -10.74
C PRO A 220 -0.83 -11.29 -11.25
N PRO A 221 0.09 -11.84 -12.06
CA PRO A 221 0.06 -13.22 -12.47
C PRO A 221 0.33 -14.08 -11.23
N THR A 222 -0.56 -15.04 -11.04
CA THR A 222 -0.65 -15.89 -9.87
C THR A 222 0.63 -16.72 -9.65
N ARG A 223 1.45 -16.36 -8.66
CA ARG A 223 2.26 -17.36 -7.96
C ARG A 223 1.44 -17.88 -6.77
N SER A 224 0.90 -19.08 -6.95
CA SER A 224 0.02 -19.81 -6.02
C SER A 224 -1.45 -19.37 -6.01
N ALA A 225 -2.34 -20.32 -6.32
CA ALA A 225 -3.79 -20.23 -6.39
C ALA A 225 -4.52 -19.81 -5.08
N THR A 226 -3.78 -19.30 -4.10
CA THR A 226 -4.30 -18.87 -2.79
C THR A 226 -4.57 -17.35 -2.75
N VAL A 227 -3.84 -16.54 -3.53
CA VAL A 227 -3.99 -15.07 -3.55
C VAL A 227 -5.20 -14.63 -4.39
N THR A 228 -5.58 -15.43 -5.39
CA THR A 228 -6.67 -15.15 -6.33
C THR A 228 -8.06 -15.13 -5.69
N ARG A 229 -8.26 -15.83 -4.56
CA ARG A 229 -9.56 -15.85 -3.87
C ARG A 229 -9.87 -14.53 -3.15
N THR A 230 -8.88 -13.75 -2.72
CA THR A 230 -9.13 -12.56 -1.89
C THR A 230 -9.35 -11.28 -2.71
N ILE A 231 -8.78 -11.17 -3.91
CA ILE A 231 -9.09 -10.06 -4.82
C ILE A 231 -10.47 -10.26 -5.48
N ALA A 232 -10.88 -11.52 -5.71
CA ALA A 232 -12.23 -11.83 -6.17
C ALA A 232 -13.31 -11.64 -5.08
N ALA A 233 -12.99 -11.92 -3.81
CA ALA A 233 -13.94 -11.77 -2.69
C ALA A 233 -14.27 -10.31 -2.30
N CYS A 234 -13.56 -9.31 -2.84
CA CYS A 234 -13.83 -7.89 -2.56
C CYS A 234 -14.73 -7.19 -3.61
N GLY A 235 -15.38 -7.92 -4.51
CA GLY A 235 -16.49 -7.38 -5.31
C GLY A 235 -16.10 -6.50 -6.51
N TRP A 236 -14.85 -6.59 -6.99
CA TRP A 236 -14.37 -5.83 -8.16
C TRP A 236 -14.32 -6.65 -9.46
N LEU A 237 -15.20 -7.64 -9.59
CA LEU A 237 -15.38 -8.39 -10.83
C LEU A 237 -16.85 -8.30 -11.22
N SER A 238 -17.20 -7.28 -12.01
CA SER A 238 -18.19 -7.56 -13.06
C SER A 238 -17.52 -8.52 -14.04
N PRO A 239 -18.09 -9.71 -14.29
CA PRO A 239 -17.65 -10.50 -15.43
C PRO A 239 -18.00 -9.72 -16.70
N ALA A 240 -17.04 -9.63 -17.62
CA ALA A 240 -17.40 -9.52 -19.03
C ALA A 240 -17.86 -10.91 -19.48
#